data_AF-B5M695-F1
#
_entry.id   AF-B5M695-F1
#
_cell.length_a   1.000
_cell.length_b   1.000
_cell.length_c   1.000
_cell.angle_alpha   90.00
_cell.angle_beta   90.00
_cell.angle_gamma   90.00
#
_symmetry.space_group_name_H-M   'P 1'
#
loop_
_entity.id
_entity.type
_entity.pdbx_description
1 polymer ?
#
loop_
_entity_poly.entity_id
_entity_poly.type
_entity_poly.pdbx_seq_one_letter_code
_entity_poly.pdbx_strand_id
1 'polypeptide(L)'
;MPPSSCDPAVHKAMCNSHDTDLCLADLAQRDSRVDVHLYDIQKSPGRTLASVTKEPQKRETDVSKETKDYVYQKVTSEFDFDIVFKSLCDANDSCWYYGDCSSAEAKAVLKHQPRGTFIIRNSSDPKYLFALSVKTERGPTSVRIRYSRGLFQLDCEDHLKNKLPKCESVVGLVNFHIALSRTKVFKDCRWLEKSGCRDMPVYLTQPKRNQVPTLQHLCRLQVNSSLTDLHFPERSTRRLPLPKSMMTYLEDYPYTI
;
A
#
# COMPACT_ATOMS: atom_id res chain seq x y z
N MET A 1 51.88 -47.32 -26.65
CA MET A 1 51.92 -47.05 -28.10
C MET A 1 50.65 -46.27 -28.48
N PRO A 2 50.76 -45.12 -29.15
CA PRO A 2 49.62 -44.39 -29.74
C PRO A 2 49.26 -45.04 -31.11
N PRO A 3 48.17 -44.70 -31.84
CA PRO A 3 47.90 -43.35 -32.40
C PRO A 3 46.39 -42.95 -32.42
N SER A 4 46.05 -41.66 -32.29
CA SER A 4 45.70 -40.66 -33.32
C SER A 4 44.28 -40.71 -33.93
N SER A 5 43.71 -39.50 -34.07
CA SER A 5 42.70 -39.00 -35.03
C SER A 5 41.23 -39.42 -34.91
N CYS A 6 40.35 -38.49 -34.48
CA CYS A 6 39.59 -37.59 -35.37
C CYS A 6 38.61 -36.71 -34.55
N ASP A 7 38.67 -35.40 -34.79
CA ASP A 7 37.73 -34.34 -34.37
C ASP A 7 36.56 -34.26 -35.41
N PRO A 8 35.62 -33.28 -35.42
CA PRO A 8 34.87 -32.58 -34.37
C PRO A 8 33.36 -32.51 -34.69
N ALA A 9 32.46 -32.64 -33.71
CA ALA A 9 31.14 -32.01 -33.77
C ALA A 9 30.53 -32.00 -32.37
N VAL A 10 30.45 -30.82 -31.76
CA VAL A 10 29.28 -30.29 -31.05
C VAL A 10 29.72 -29.02 -30.31
N HIS A 11 29.02 -27.93 -30.62
CA HIS A 11 29.01 -26.62 -29.98
C HIS A 11 30.12 -25.59 -30.31
N LYS A 12 29.93 -24.87 -31.41
CA LYS A 12 30.17 -23.41 -31.45
C LYS A 12 29.30 -22.69 -32.50
N ALA A 13 28.51 -21.72 -32.04
CA ALA A 13 28.10 -20.47 -32.70
C ALA A 13 27.12 -19.77 -31.72
N MET A 14 27.56 -18.88 -30.82
CA MET A 14 27.91 -17.45 -31.00
C MET A 14 26.87 -16.61 -31.75
N CYS A 15 26.34 -15.65 -30.98
CA CYS A 15 25.90 -14.29 -31.31
C CYS A 15 24.93 -14.08 -32.48
N ASN A 16 23.81 -13.43 -32.19
CA ASN A 16 23.65 -12.04 -32.61
C ASN A 16 22.65 -11.27 -31.76
N SER A 17 23.03 -10.01 -31.53
CA SER A 17 22.24 -8.86 -31.12
C SER A 17 20.86 -8.80 -31.78
N HIS A 18 19.86 -8.28 -31.06
CA HIS A 18 19.00 -7.17 -31.48
C HIS A 18 17.89 -6.92 -30.44
N ASP A 19 17.78 -5.64 -30.05
CA ASP A 19 16.55 -4.90 -29.75
C ASP A 19 15.40 -5.61 -29.01
N THR A 20 15.15 -5.17 -27.77
CA THR A 20 13.78 -5.08 -27.25
C THR A 20 13.55 -3.68 -26.67
N ASP A 21 13.56 -2.71 -27.57
CA ASP A 21 12.78 -1.50 -27.44
C ASP A 21 11.44 -1.77 -28.16
N LEU A 22 10.43 -2.24 -27.43
CA LEU A 22 9.07 -2.41 -27.96
C LEU A 22 8.05 -1.88 -26.95
N CYS A 23 7.94 -0.55 -26.99
CA CYS A 23 6.73 0.23 -27.21
C CYS A 23 5.40 -0.27 -26.61
N LEU A 24 4.94 0.59 -25.70
CA LEU A 24 3.62 0.82 -25.12
C LEU A 24 2.44 1.06 -26.10
N ALA A 25 2.46 0.59 -27.35
CA ALA A 25 1.51 1.05 -28.38
C ALA A 25 0.55 0.00 -29.01
N ASP A 26 0.74 -1.31 -28.83
CA ASP A 26 0.08 -2.30 -29.72
C ASP A 26 -1.05 -3.18 -29.13
N LEU A 27 -1.76 -2.76 -28.09
CA LEU A 27 -2.92 -3.53 -27.57
C LEU A 27 -4.29 -2.86 -27.75
N ALA A 28 -4.36 -1.78 -28.53
CA ALA A 28 -5.61 -1.11 -28.86
C ALA A 28 -6.10 -1.50 -30.27
N GLN A 29 -6.43 -2.76 -30.51
CA GLN A 29 -7.27 -3.20 -31.64
C GLN A 29 -7.61 -4.69 -31.55
N ARG A 30 -8.85 -5.00 -31.14
CA ARG A 30 -9.65 -6.24 -31.40
C ARG A 30 -10.92 -6.12 -30.55
N ASP A 31 -11.94 -5.44 -31.05
CA ASP A 31 -13.02 -5.94 -31.91
C ASP A 31 -14.17 -6.62 -31.14
N SER A 32 -15.27 -5.87 -31.14
CA SER A 32 -16.71 -6.14 -31.17
C SER A 32 -17.36 -7.45 -30.68
N ARG A 33 -18.59 -7.22 -30.17
CA ARG A 33 -19.79 -8.09 -30.07
C ARG A 33 -19.78 -9.23 -29.06
N VAL A 34 -20.53 -9.02 -27.95
CA VAL A 34 -21.56 -9.99 -27.51
C VAL A 34 -22.73 -9.22 -26.87
N ASP A 35 -23.88 -9.27 -27.55
CA ASP A 35 -25.23 -9.00 -27.02
C ASP A 35 -25.63 -10.11 -26.05
N VAL A 36 -26.15 -9.80 -24.85
CA VAL A 36 -27.10 -10.70 -24.16
C VAL A 36 -28.15 -9.91 -23.39
N HIS A 37 -29.39 -10.30 -23.67
CA HIS A 37 -30.69 -9.75 -23.30
C HIS A 37 -30.99 -9.50 -21.81
N LEU A 38 -31.76 -8.42 -21.60
CA LEU A 38 -32.61 -8.15 -20.45
C LEU A 38 -33.64 -9.28 -20.24
N TYR A 39 -33.92 -9.61 -18.97
CA TYR A 39 -35.21 -10.16 -18.56
C TYR A 39 -35.80 -9.38 -17.38
N ASP A 40 -37.05 -8.99 -17.57
CA ASP A 40 -38.01 -8.41 -16.64
C ASP A 40 -38.37 -9.36 -15.49
N ILE A 41 -38.53 -8.82 -14.27
CA ILE A 41 -39.38 -9.42 -13.25
C ILE A 41 -40.28 -8.33 -12.63
N GLN A 42 -41.58 -8.59 -12.73
CA GLN A 42 -42.70 -7.72 -12.40
C GLN A 42 -42.89 -7.50 -10.87
N LYS A 43 -43.39 -6.30 -10.54
CA LYS A 43 -43.98 -5.89 -9.25
C LYS A 43 -45.29 -6.65 -8.97
N SER A 44 -45.67 -6.95 -7.72
CA SER A 44 -46.60 -6.20 -6.82
C SER A 44 -47.11 -7.14 -5.70
N PRO A 45 -47.93 -6.72 -4.68
CA PRO A 45 -47.84 -5.57 -3.77
C PRO A 45 -48.06 -5.92 -2.25
N GLY A 46 -47.62 -5.01 -1.37
CA GLY A 46 -48.40 -4.56 -0.20
C GLY A 46 -48.32 -5.31 1.14
N ARG A 47 -47.66 -4.70 2.14
CA ARG A 47 -48.20 -4.47 3.49
C ARG A 47 -47.37 -3.42 4.25
N THR A 48 -48.02 -2.29 4.55
CA THR A 48 -47.55 -1.20 5.41
C THR A 48 -47.86 -1.53 6.87
N LEU A 49 -46.93 -1.26 7.81
CA LEU A 49 -47.27 -0.61 9.08
C LEU A 49 -46.04 -0.19 9.90
N ALA A 50 -46.10 1.08 10.32
CA ALA A 50 -45.49 1.73 11.48
C ALA A 50 -43.97 1.98 11.52
N SER A 51 -43.67 3.23 11.20
CA SER A 51 -42.57 4.06 11.69
C SER A 51 -42.25 3.89 13.18
N VAL A 52 -40.99 3.57 13.47
CA VAL A 52 -40.30 4.05 14.67
C VAL A 52 -39.04 4.76 14.18
N THR A 53 -39.17 6.08 14.02
CA THR A 53 -38.05 7.00 13.86
C THR A 53 -37.23 7.00 15.15
N LYS A 54 -36.05 6.39 15.09
CA LYS A 54 -34.89 6.84 15.85
C LYS A 54 -33.69 6.81 14.93
N GLU A 55 -33.38 7.97 14.36
CA GLU A 55 -32.07 8.28 13.80
C GLU A 55 -30.99 7.93 14.83
N PRO A 56 -29.95 7.16 14.47
CA PRO A 56 -28.76 7.09 15.29
C PRO A 56 -27.85 8.28 14.94
N GLN A 57 -28.04 9.41 15.63
CA GLN A 57 -27.08 10.51 15.64
C GLN A 57 -25.81 10.13 16.43
N LYS A 58 -24.66 10.56 15.88
CA LYS A 58 -23.32 10.73 16.49
C LYS A 58 -22.44 9.49 16.73
N ARG A 59 -21.74 9.06 15.67
CA ARG A 59 -20.32 8.63 15.75
C ARG A 59 -19.43 9.18 14.63
N GLU A 60 -20.01 9.86 13.64
CA GLU A 60 -19.32 10.31 12.42
C GLU A 60 -18.57 11.65 12.59
N THR A 61 -18.54 12.24 13.79
CA THR A 61 -18.18 13.67 13.97
C THR A 61 -16.90 13.97 14.74
N ASP A 62 -16.34 13.04 15.53
CA ASP A 62 -15.18 13.36 16.39
C ASP A 62 -13.85 12.95 15.72
N VAL A 63 -13.73 11.69 15.29
CA VAL A 63 -12.51 11.18 14.63
C VAL A 63 -12.24 11.93 13.32
N SER A 64 -13.29 12.22 12.54
CA SER A 64 -13.17 12.94 11.26
C SER A 64 -12.75 14.40 11.45
N LYS A 65 -13.17 15.03 12.55
CA LYS A 65 -12.81 16.42 12.88
C LYS A 65 -11.37 16.53 13.39
N GLU A 66 -10.97 15.68 14.34
CA GLU A 66 -9.59 15.61 14.83
C GLU A 66 -8.60 15.30 13.71
N THR A 67 -8.97 14.41 12.80
CA THR A 67 -8.22 14.07 11.58
C THR A 67 -8.01 15.31 10.69
N LYS A 68 -9.08 16.06 10.42
CA LYS A 68 -8.99 17.29 9.61
C LYS A 68 -8.14 18.36 10.28
N ASP A 69 -8.34 18.58 11.58
CA ASP A 69 -7.59 19.58 12.36
C ASP A 69 -6.08 19.28 12.35
N TYR A 70 -5.69 18.01 12.48
CA TYR A 70 -4.30 17.58 12.38
C TYR A 70 -3.67 17.92 11.01
N VAL A 71 -4.38 17.67 9.92
CA VAL A 71 -3.88 17.95 8.56
C VAL A 71 -3.79 19.44 8.30
N TYR A 72 -4.81 20.22 8.69
CA TYR A 72 -4.82 21.69 8.53
C TYR A 72 -3.67 22.38 9.27
N GLN A 73 -3.24 21.84 10.41
CA GLN A 73 -2.09 22.38 11.14
C GLN A 73 -0.75 22.14 10.43
N LYS A 74 -0.69 21.17 9.52
CA LYS A 74 0.56 20.67 8.93
C LYS A 74 0.71 20.95 7.44
N VAL A 75 -0.39 21.23 6.74
CA VAL A 75 -0.45 21.39 5.29
C VAL A 75 -1.18 22.68 4.94
N THR A 76 -0.58 23.49 4.07
CA THR A 76 -1.11 24.80 3.67
C THR A 76 -1.78 24.81 2.29
N SER A 77 -1.49 23.83 1.45
CA SER A 77 -2.03 23.70 0.09
C SER A 77 -3.28 22.82 0.10
N GLU A 78 -4.35 23.26 -0.57
CA GLU A 78 -5.62 22.52 -0.69
C GLU A 78 -5.42 21.17 -1.42
N PHE A 79 -4.60 21.16 -2.48
CA PHE A 79 -4.27 19.92 -3.19
C PHE A 79 -3.53 18.93 -2.30
N ASP A 80 -2.57 19.42 -1.51
CA ASP A 80 -1.83 18.57 -0.57
C ASP A 80 -2.72 18.11 0.59
N PHE A 81 -3.73 18.92 0.97
CA PHE A 81 -4.69 18.57 2.01
C PHE A 81 -5.46 17.31 1.64
N ASP A 82 -6.01 17.23 0.42
CA ASP A 82 -6.80 16.07 -0.01
C ASP A 82 -5.97 14.78 -0.01
N ILE A 83 -4.72 14.85 -0.49
CA ILE A 83 -3.80 13.71 -0.51
C ILE A 83 -3.47 13.24 0.92
N VAL A 84 -3.10 14.18 1.80
CA VAL A 84 -2.72 13.86 3.17
C VAL A 84 -3.93 13.38 3.96
N PHE A 85 -5.09 14.00 3.77
CA PHE A 85 -6.35 13.60 4.40
C PHE A 85 -6.76 12.19 3.95
N LYS A 86 -6.75 11.90 2.65
CA LYS A 86 -7.02 10.55 2.15
C LYS A 86 -6.03 9.54 2.73
N SER A 87 -4.73 9.84 2.72
CA SER A 87 -3.72 8.94 3.26
C SER A 87 -3.91 8.68 4.76
N LEU A 88 -4.44 9.64 5.52
CA LEU A 88 -4.74 9.49 6.94
C LEU A 88 -6.01 8.63 7.15
N CYS A 89 -7.04 8.81 6.32
CA CYS A 89 -8.21 7.94 6.29
C CYS A 89 -7.83 6.49 5.98
N ASP A 90 -7.01 6.26 4.95
CA ASP A 90 -6.48 4.93 4.62
C ASP A 90 -5.71 4.35 5.81
N ALA A 91 -4.87 5.15 6.48
CA ALA A 91 -4.13 4.71 7.66
C ALA A 91 -5.07 4.32 8.81
N ASN A 92 -6.13 5.09 9.07
CA ASN A 92 -7.13 4.75 10.09
C ASN A 92 -7.86 3.44 9.75
N ASP A 93 -8.32 3.28 8.50
CA ASP A 93 -9.00 2.09 8.00
C ASP A 93 -8.17 0.81 8.16
N SER A 94 -6.85 0.95 8.07
CA SER A 94 -5.89 -0.16 8.15
C SER A 94 -5.88 -0.89 9.51
N CYS A 95 -6.37 -0.24 10.57
CA CYS A 95 -6.34 -0.73 11.97
C CYS A 95 -4.94 -0.95 12.55
N TRP A 96 -3.87 -0.46 11.88
CA TRP A 96 -2.48 -0.49 12.37
C TRP A 96 -1.83 0.89 12.42
N TYR A 97 -2.65 1.93 12.38
CA TYR A 97 -2.29 3.31 12.69
C TYR A 97 -2.52 3.61 14.18
N TYR A 98 -1.51 4.24 14.80
CA TYR A 98 -1.46 4.48 16.25
C TYR A 98 -1.63 5.95 16.63
N GLY A 99 -2.00 6.84 15.70
CA GLY A 99 -2.22 8.25 16.01
C GLY A 99 -1.03 8.89 16.73
N ASP A 100 -1.30 9.60 17.82
CA ASP A 100 -0.31 10.32 18.65
C ASP A 100 0.58 9.44 19.53
N CYS A 101 0.83 8.19 19.11
CA CYS A 101 1.81 7.33 19.75
C CYS A 101 3.22 7.93 19.66
N SER A 102 3.85 8.08 20.82
CA SER A 102 5.25 8.51 20.94
C SER A 102 6.22 7.45 20.44
N SER A 103 7.47 7.85 20.21
CA SER A 103 8.53 6.88 19.86
C SER A 103 8.79 5.87 20.99
N ALA A 104 8.61 6.26 22.25
CA ALA A 104 8.82 5.38 23.40
C ALA A 104 7.73 4.31 23.49
N GLU A 105 6.47 4.71 23.33
CA GLU A 105 5.33 3.79 23.29
C GLU A 105 5.42 2.84 22.10
N ALA A 106 5.78 3.34 20.92
CA ALA A 106 6.00 2.51 19.74
C ALA A 106 7.06 1.43 19.98
N LYS A 107 8.16 1.79 20.66
CA LYS A 107 9.19 0.82 21.05
C LYS A 107 8.67 -0.20 22.05
N ALA A 108 7.83 0.20 23.00
CA ALA A 108 7.22 -0.71 23.95
C ALA A 108 6.27 -1.71 23.26
N VAL A 109 5.39 -1.23 22.38
CA VAL A 109 4.46 -2.05 21.59
C VAL A 109 5.20 -3.10 20.75
N LEU A 110 6.32 -2.71 20.14
CA LEU A 110 7.09 -3.57 19.25
C LEU A 110 8.14 -4.43 19.95
N LYS A 111 8.43 -4.20 21.24
CA LYS A 111 9.56 -4.83 21.97
C LYS A 111 9.59 -6.35 21.84
N HIS A 112 8.42 -6.98 22.04
CA HIS A 112 8.23 -8.43 22.06
C HIS A 112 7.57 -8.96 20.78
N GLN A 113 7.51 -8.17 19.72
CA GLN A 113 6.96 -8.61 18.44
C GLN A 113 8.02 -9.32 17.59
N PRO A 114 7.61 -10.15 16.62
CA PRO A 114 8.52 -10.73 15.63
C PRO A 114 9.21 -9.66 14.78
N ARG A 115 10.39 -9.99 14.24
CA ARG A 115 11.10 -9.14 13.27
C ARG A 115 10.20 -8.80 12.07
N GLY A 116 10.26 -7.55 11.63
CA GLY A 116 9.48 -7.02 10.52
C GLY A 116 8.07 -6.57 10.90
N THR A 117 7.66 -6.78 12.16
CA THR A 117 6.41 -6.22 12.67
C THR A 117 6.49 -4.70 12.75
N PHE A 118 5.50 -3.98 12.24
CA PHE A 118 5.53 -2.53 12.15
C PHE A 118 4.21 -1.86 12.53
N ILE A 119 4.27 -0.54 12.77
CA ILE A 119 3.13 0.36 12.97
C ILE A 119 3.41 1.73 12.31
N ILE A 120 2.36 2.43 11.89
CA ILE A 120 2.42 3.86 11.54
C ILE A 120 1.88 4.68 12.71
N ARG A 121 2.47 5.85 12.92
CA ARG A 121 2.08 6.82 13.95
C ARG A 121 2.37 8.24 13.47
N ASN A 122 1.83 9.22 14.18
CA ASN A 122 2.22 10.61 14.05
C ASN A 122 3.70 10.80 14.40
N SER A 123 4.38 11.61 13.60
CA SER A 123 5.74 12.03 13.90
C SER A 123 5.73 13.06 15.01
N SER A 124 6.54 12.82 16.04
CA SER A 124 6.81 13.81 17.10
C SER A 124 7.69 14.97 16.61
N ASP A 125 8.32 14.85 15.43
CA ASP A 125 9.02 15.96 14.79
C ASP A 125 8.03 16.80 13.99
N PRO A 126 7.95 18.12 14.22
CA PRO A 126 7.00 19.00 13.56
C PRO A 126 7.16 19.03 12.03
N LYS A 127 8.36 18.76 11.50
CA LYS A 127 8.66 18.77 10.06
C LYS A 127 8.06 17.59 9.28
N TYR A 128 7.57 16.57 9.98
CA TYR A 128 7.05 15.35 9.37
C TYR A 128 5.62 15.10 9.87
N LEU A 129 4.81 14.48 9.01
CA LEU A 129 3.46 14.03 9.34
C LEU A 129 3.53 12.68 10.04
N PHE A 130 4.11 11.69 9.36
CA PHE A 130 4.10 10.31 9.82
C PHE A 130 5.49 9.78 10.18
N ALA A 131 5.50 8.74 11.00
CA ALA A 131 6.66 7.92 11.27
C ALA A 131 6.28 6.44 11.19
N LEU A 132 7.14 5.64 10.57
CA LEU A 132 7.06 4.19 10.55
C LEU A 132 7.96 3.64 11.63
N SER A 133 7.38 2.86 12.54
CA SER A 133 8.13 2.16 13.59
C SER A 133 8.10 0.67 13.32
N VAL A 134 9.26 0.02 13.40
CA VAL A 134 9.43 -1.39 13.01
C VAL A 134 10.33 -2.13 13.99
N LYS A 135 10.02 -3.39 14.24
CA LYS A 135 10.89 -4.32 14.96
C LYS A 135 11.98 -4.86 14.04
N THR A 136 13.23 -4.51 14.33
CA THR A 136 14.42 -5.07 13.67
C THR A 136 15.10 -6.12 14.56
N GLU A 137 16.16 -6.75 14.07
CA GLU A 137 17.01 -7.67 14.85
C GLU A 137 17.62 -6.98 16.08
N ARG A 138 18.00 -5.71 15.95
CA ARG A 138 18.61 -4.91 17.04
C ARG A 138 17.56 -4.30 17.97
N GLY A 139 16.28 -4.57 17.71
CA GLY A 139 15.15 -4.01 18.45
C GLY A 139 14.31 -3.02 17.64
N PRO A 140 13.31 -2.41 18.27
CA PRO A 140 12.42 -1.48 17.60
C PRO A 140 13.11 -0.15 17.25
N THR A 141 12.94 0.30 16.01
CA THR A 141 13.42 1.59 15.50
C THR A 141 12.29 2.35 14.81
N SER A 142 12.51 3.64 14.54
CA SER A 142 11.57 4.48 13.80
C SER A 142 12.28 5.23 12.69
N VAL A 143 11.63 5.29 11.52
CA VAL A 143 11.96 6.19 10.42
C VAL A 143 10.85 7.22 10.28
N ARG A 144 11.18 8.40 9.77
CA ARG A 144 10.18 9.42 9.45
C ARG A 144 9.72 9.26 8.01
N ILE A 145 8.51 9.71 7.70
CA ILE A 145 7.98 9.70 6.33
C ILE A 145 7.91 11.14 5.86
N ARG A 146 8.70 11.45 4.84
CA ARG A 146 8.75 12.74 4.17
C ARG A 146 7.55 12.85 3.23
N TYR A 147 6.90 13.99 3.25
CA TYR A 147 5.89 14.38 2.27
C TYR A 147 6.44 15.53 1.41
N SER A 148 6.36 15.40 0.09
CA SER A 148 6.79 16.45 -0.83
C SER A 148 6.10 16.30 -2.19
N ARG A 149 5.49 17.39 -2.68
CA ARG A 149 4.85 17.47 -4.00
C ARG A 149 3.84 16.32 -4.23
N GLY A 150 2.91 16.12 -3.30
CA GLY A 150 1.91 15.06 -3.42
C GLY A 150 2.37 13.63 -3.07
N LEU A 151 3.65 13.43 -2.71
CA LEU A 151 4.21 12.09 -2.57
C LEU A 151 4.87 11.85 -1.20
N PHE A 152 4.67 10.65 -0.67
CA PHE A 152 5.27 10.11 0.55
C PHE A 152 6.49 9.26 0.23
N GLN A 153 7.54 9.40 1.05
CA GLN A 153 8.79 8.65 0.94
C GLN A 153 9.41 8.44 2.32
N LEU A 154 10.08 7.30 2.54
CA LEU A 154 10.86 7.10 3.76
C LEU A 154 12.04 8.08 3.80
N ASP A 155 12.26 8.68 4.97
CA ASP A 155 13.35 9.63 5.13
C ASP A 155 14.70 8.94 4.96
N CYS A 156 15.54 9.55 4.14
CA CYS A 156 16.82 9.01 3.71
C CYS A 156 17.79 10.15 3.37
N GLU A 157 19.03 9.78 3.09
CA GLU A 157 20.03 10.74 2.65
C GLU A 157 19.81 11.25 1.22
N ASP A 158 20.33 12.45 0.96
CA ASP A 158 20.07 13.21 -0.28
C ASP A 158 20.36 12.41 -1.56
N HIS A 159 21.45 11.64 -1.58
CA HIS A 159 21.84 10.83 -2.74
C HIS A 159 20.92 9.62 -2.99
N LEU A 160 20.11 9.20 -2.01
CA LEU A 160 19.14 8.10 -2.13
C LEU A 160 17.72 8.57 -2.42
N LYS A 161 17.41 9.87 -2.24
CA LYS A 161 16.07 10.44 -2.42
C LYS A 161 15.46 10.14 -3.79
N ASN A 162 16.28 10.08 -4.84
CA ASN A 162 15.80 9.81 -6.20
C ASN A 162 15.71 8.30 -6.51
N LYS A 163 16.30 7.44 -5.68
CA LYS A 163 16.30 5.98 -5.86
C LYS A 163 15.20 5.29 -5.03
N LEU A 164 14.78 5.90 -3.93
CA LEU A 164 13.73 5.34 -3.09
C LEU A 164 12.33 5.53 -3.70
N PRO A 165 11.42 4.57 -3.48
CA PRO A 165 10.05 4.68 -3.96
C PRO A 165 9.34 5.88 -3.36
N LYS A 166 8.44 6.45 -4.15
CA LYS A 166 7.54 7.53 -3.77
C LYS A 166 6.12 7.05 -4.06
N CYS A 167 5.20 7.29 -3.13
CA CYS A 167 3.82 6.84 -3.26
C CYS A 167 2.86 7.96 -2.84
N GLU A 168 1.66 7.99 -3.41
CA GLU A 168 0.64 9.01 -3.11
C GLU A 168 -0.03 8.79 -1.74
N SER A 169 0.12 7.59 -1.15
CA SER A 169 -0.40 7.26 0.18
C SER A 169 0.67 6.58 1.04
N VAL A 170 0.65 6.86 2.33
CA VAL A 170 1.49 6.19 3.34
C VAL A 170 1.23 4.69 3.38
N VAL A 171 -0.03 4.28 3.24
CA VAL A 171 -0.38 2.85 3.20
C VAL A 171 0.19 2.22 1.93
N GLY A 172 0.09 2.91 0.80
CA GLY A 172 0.72 2.49 -0.45
C GLY A 172 2.23 2.32 -0.34
N LEU A 173 2.91 3.27 0.32
CA LEU A 173 4.35 3.19 0.58
C LEU A 173 4.72 1.95 1.40
N VAL A 174 3.96 1.67 2.47
CA VAL A 174 4.17 0.48 3.30
C VAL A 174 3.89 -0.81 2.52
N ASN A 175 2.77 -0.87 1.80
CA ASN A 175 2.37 -2.02 0.98
C ASN A 175 3.45 -2.35 -0.07
N PHE A 176 4.02 -1.32 -0.71
CA PHE A 176 5.14 -1.46 -1.62
C PHE A 176 6.40 -1.99 -0.93
N HIS A 177 6.77 -1.46 0.24
CA HIS A 177 7.94 -1.94 0.99
C HIS A 177 7.78 -3.39 1.49
N ILE A 178 6.57 -3.85 1.81
CA ILE A 178 6.30 -5.26 2.13
C ILE A 178 6.49 -6.14 0.89
N ALA A 179 5.95 -5.73 -0.25
CA ALA A 179 6.15 -6.44 -1.52
C ALA A 179 7.65 -6.53 -1.85
N LEU A 180 8.38 -5.42 -1.72
CA LEU A 180 9.83 -5.40 -1.88
C LEU A 180 10.54 -6.34 -0.89
N SER A 181 10.12 -6.38 0.38
CA SER A 181 10.71 -7.26 1.40
C SER A 181 10.55 -8.75 1.08
N ARG A 182 9.56 -9.11 0.25
CA ARG A 182 9.37 -10.49 -0.27
C ARG A 182 10.30 -10.78 -1.45
N THR A 183 10.72 -9.75 -2.19
CA THR A 183 11.65 -9.89 -3.31
C THR A 183 13.10 -9.75 -2.85
N LYS A 184 14.03 -10.56 -3.37
CA LYS A 184 15.46 -10.43 -3.06
C LYS A 184 16.13 -9.23 -3.77
N VAL A 185 15.34 -8.37 -4.41
CA VAL A 185 15.78 -7.38 -5.42
C VAL A 185 16.29 -6.08 -4.77
N PHE A 186 15.81 -5.72 -3.58
CA PHE A 186 16.17 -4.44 -2.95
C PHE A 186 17.00 -4.62 -1.67
N LYS A 187 18.31 -4.82 -1.83
CA LYS A 187 19.31 -4.82 -0.72
C LYS A 187 19.78 -3.41 -0.32
N ASP A 188 19.41 -2.39 -1.10
CA ASP A 188 19.93 -1.02 -0.96
C ASP A 188 19.07 -0.11 -0.07
N CYS A 189 17.81 -0.48 0.21
CA CYS A 189 16.99 0.23 1.19
C CYS A 189 17.46 -0.14 2.60
N ARG A 190 18.40 0.61 3.17
CA ARG A 190 18.88 0.41 4.55
C ARG A 190 18.35 1.50 5.49
N TRP A 191 18.02 1.10 6.71
CA TRP A 191 17.70 2.02 7.79
C TRP A 191 18.92 2.88 8.11
N LEU A 192 18.72 4.20 8.18
CA LEU A 192 19.64 5.07 8.89
C LEU A 192 19.36 4.97 10.38
N GLU A 193 20.28 4.36 11.13
CA GLU A 193 20.26 4.43 12.58
C GLU A 193 20.82 5.78 13.06
N LYS A 194 20.37 6.26 14.22
CA LYS A 194 20.89 7.49 14.86
C LYS A 194 22.40 7.43 15.15
N SER A 195 23.00 6.24 15.12
CA SER A 195 24.42 5.97 15.30
C SER A 195 25.25 6.19 14.01
N GLY A 196 24.61 6.40 12.86
CA GLY A 196 25.29 6.51 11.56
C GLY A 196 25.65 5.17 10.91
N CYS A 197 25.48 4.03 11.60
CA CYS A 197 25.71 2.71 11.02
C CYS A 197 24.56 2.30 10.08
N ARG A 198 24.86 2.16 8.79
CA ARG A 198 23.90 1.80 7.73
C ARG A 198 23.98 0.33 7.36
N ASP A 199 23.46 -0.56 8.21
CA ASP A 199 23.59 -1.99 7.91
C ASP A 199 22.27 -2.75 7.78
N MET A 200 21.14 -2.19 8.22
CA MET A 200 19.92 -3.00 8.32
C MET A 200 18.96 -2.73 7.14
N PRO A 201 18.67 -3.72 6.28
CA PRO A 201 17.67 -3.55 5.22
C PRO A 201 16.28 -3.26 5.81
N VAL A 202 15.50 -2.42 5.10
CA VAL A 202 14.09 -2.16 5.37
C VAL A 202 13.33 -3.47 5.13
N TYR A 203 12.96 -4.12 6.23
CA TYR A 203 12.27 -5.41 6.22
C TYR A 203 10.94 -5.27 6.94
N LEU A 204 9.84 -5.29 6.18
CA LEU A 204 8.47 -5.20 6.67
C LEU A 204 7.74 -6.50 6.33
N THR A 205 7.06 -7.07 7.32
CA THR A 205 6.35 -8.35 7.15
C THR A 205 4.88 -8.22 7.47
N GLN A 206 4.56 -7.73 8.67
CA GLN A 206 3.19 -7.73 9.18
C GLN A 206 2.89 -6.47 10.00
N PRO A 207 1.68 -5.91 9.87
CA PRO A 207 1.26 -4.81 10.72
C PRO A 207 0.89 -5.32 12.12
N LYS A 208 1.18 -4.52 13.15
CA LYS A 208 0.67 -4.75 14.50
C LYS A 208 -0.62 -3.97 14.70
N ARG A 209 -1.77 -4.60 14.44
CA ARG A 209 -3.08 -3.97 14.60
C ARG A 209 -3.39 -3.65 16.08
N ASN A 210 -4.01 -2.50 16.32
CA ASN A 210 -4.55 -2.07 17.63
C ASN A 210 -6.08 -2.18 17.71
N GLN A 211 -6.74 -2.37 16.57
CA GLN A 211 -8.18 -2.56 16.45
C GLN A 211 -8.47 -3.81 15.62
N VAL A 212 -9.67 -4.37 15.79
CA VAL A 212 -10.15 -5.49 14.98
C VAL A 212 -10.81 -4.92 13.72
N PRO A 213 -10.29 -5.22 12.51
CA PRO A 213 -10.92 -4.76 11.29
C PRO A 213 -12.33 -5.34 11.13
N THR A 214 -13.20 -4.59 10.44
CA THR A 214 -14.53 -5.09 10.09
C THR A 214 -14.41 -6.29 9.14
N LEU A 215 -15.39 -7.19 9.15
CA LEU A 215 -15.42 -8.29 8.18
C LEU A 215 -15.38 -7.77 6.74
N GLN A 216 -16.06 -6.67 6.46
CA GLN A 216 -16.05 -6.01 5.16
C GLN A 216 -14.63 -5.61 4.72
N HIS A 217 -13.85 -5.03 5.63
CA HIS A 217 -12.46 -4.67 5.36
C HIS A 217 -11.57 -5.91 5.18
N LEU A 218 -11.75 -6.96 5.98
CA LEU A 218 -11.02 -8.23 5.81
C LEU A 218 -11.31 -8.85 4.43
N CYS A 219 -12.57 -8.84 3.99
CA CYS A 219 -12.94 -9.28 2.66
C CYS A 219 -12.27 -8.42 1.58
N ARG A 220 -12.22 -7.09 1.75
CA ARG A 220 -11.50 -6.16 0.86
C ARG A 220 -10.02 -6.53 0.73
N LEU A 221 -9.32 -6.73 1.84
CA LEU A 221 -7.91 -7.14 1.82
C LEU A 221 -7.70 -8.48 1.10
N GLN A 222 -8.58 -9.46 1.36
CA GLN A 222 -8.50 -10.77 0.74
C GLN A 222 -8.73 -10.71 -0.78
N VAL A 223 -9.75 -9.96 -1.22
CA VAL A 223 -10.00 -9.73 -2.65
C VAL A 223 -8.80 -9.05 -3.29
N ASN A 224 -8.32 -7.94 -2.73
CA ASN A 224 -7.18 -7.19 -3.25
C ASN A 224 -5.92 -8.05 -3.36
N SER A 225 -5.66 -8.93 -2.38
CA SER A 225 -4.52 -9.84 -2.41
C SER A 225 -4.61 -10.91 -3.51
N SER A 226 -5.82 -11.18 -4.00
CA SER A 226 -6.09 -12.17 -5.05
C SER A 226 -6.11 -11.54 -6.46
N LEU A 227 -6.09 -10.20 -6.55
CA LEU A 227 -6.05 -9.51 -7.83
C LEU A 227 -4.65 -9.65 -8.45
N THR A 228 -4.61 -10.06 -9.73
CA THR A 228 -3.39 -10.39 -10.47
C THR A 228 -2.51 -9.21 -10.82
N ASP A 229 -3.04 -7.98 -10.84
CA ASP A 229 -2.29 -6.78 -11.19
C ASP A 229 -2.31 -5.75 -10.05
N LEU A 230 -1.25 -5.79 -9.22
CA LEU A 230 -1.02 -4.85 -8.12
C LEU A 230 -0.66 -3.44 -8.63
N HIS A 231 -0.29 -3.28 -9.91
CA HIS A 231 0.08 -1.97 -10.47
C HIS A 231 -1.13 -1.20 -11.01
N PHE A 232 -2.22 -1.89 -11.38
CA PHE A 232 -3.46 -1.28 -11.86
C PHE A 232 -4.71 -1.90 -11.20
N PRO A 233 -4.97 -1.61 -9.92
CA PRO A 233 -6.10 -2.18 -9.17
C PRO A 233 -7.44 -1.93 -9.84
N GLU A 234 -7.67 -0.74 -10.40
CA GLU A 234 -8.91 -0.38 -11.13
C GLU A 234 -9.24 -1.30 -12.32
N ARG A 235 -8.21 -1.82 -12.99
CA ARG A 235 -8.42 -2.74 -14.12
C ARG A 235 -8.81 -4.14 -13.66
N SER A 236 -8.35 -4.52 -12.48
CA SER A 236 -8.65 -5.82 -11.88
C SER A 236 -10.00 -5.81 -11.17
N THR A 237 -10.37 -4.71 -10.51
CA THR A 237 -11.67 -4.56 -9.83
C THR A 237 -12.84 -4.51 -10.83
N ARG A 238 -12.70 -3.81 -11.96
CA ARG A 238 -13.74 -3.71 -13.00
C ARG A 238 -14.12 -5.03 -13.67
N ARG A 239 -13.29 -6.07 -13.51
CA ARG A 239 -13.56 -7.41 -14.06
C ARG A 239 -14.39 -8.28 -13.11
N LEU A 240 -14.59 -7.83 -11.88
CA LEU A 240 -15.40 -8.56 -10.90
C LEU A 240 -16.89 -8.31 -11.17
N PRO A 241 -17.76 -9.34 -11.09
CA PRO A 241 -19.20 -9.20 -11.25
C PRO A 241 -19.82 -8.63 -9.96
N LEU A 242 -19.41 -7.43 -9.55
CA LEU A 242 -19.84 -6.77 -8.32
C LEU A 242 -20.63 -5.49 -8.60
N PRO A 243 -21.58 -5.12 -7.72
CA PRO A 243 -22.24 -3.82 -7.77
C PRO A 243 -21.25 -2.64 -7.70
N LYS A 244 -21.63 -1.50 -8.29
CA LYS A 244 -20.78 -0.28 -8.32
C LYS A 244 -20.30 0.17 -6.94
N SER A 245 -21.16 0.12 -5.93
CA SER A 245 -20.80 0.48 -4.56
C SER A 245 -19.68 -0.40 -3.97
N MET A 246 -19.66 -1.69 -4.31
CA MET A 246 -18.60 -2.60 -3.88
C MET A 246 -17.30 -2.36 -4.65
N MET A 247 -17.39 -2.03 -5.93
CA MET A 247 -16.20 -1.66 -6.72
C MET A 247 -15.55 -0.39 -6.16
N THR A 248 -16.33 0.66 -5.89
CA THR A 248 -15.83 1.89 -5.25
C THR A 248 -15.17 1.58 -3.90
N TYR A 249 -15.80 0.74 -3.06
CA TYR A 249 -15.23 0.36 -1.76
C TYR A 249 -13.87 -0.36 -1.86
N LEU A 250 -13.66 -1.16 -2.92
CA LEU A 250 -12.37 -1.81 -3.21
C LEU A 250 -11.34 -0.79 -3.74
N GLU A 251 -11.77 0.12 -4.60
CA GLU A 251 -10.93 1.17 -5.22
C GLU A 251 -10.47 2.22 -4.20
N ASP A 252 -11.28 2.53 -3.19
CA ASP A 252 -10.93 3.49 -2.14
C ASP A 252 -9.69 3.05 -1.33
N TYR A 253 -9.47 1.74 -1.22
CA TYR A 253 -8.35 1.13 -0.50
C TYR A 253 -7.76 -0.04 -1.29
N PRO A 254 -6.92 0.22 -2.30
CA PRO A 254 -6.40 -0.80 -3.20
C PRO A 254 -5.15 -1.49 -2.64
N TYR A 255 -5.12 -1.76 -1.34
CA TYR A 255 -3.97 -2.32 -0.64
C TYR A 255 -4.27 -3.72 -0.10
N THR A 256 -3.21 -4.46 0.24
CA THR A 256 -3.30 -5.88 0.67
C THR A 256 -3.10 -6.08 2.18
N ILE A 257 -2.93 -5.00 2.94
CA ILE A 257 -2.50 -5.02 4.35
C ILE A 257 -3.37 -4.17 5.26
#